data_AF-A0AAJ0CHX6-F1
#
_entry.id   AF-A0AAJ0CHX6-F1
#
_cell.length_a   1.000
_cell.length_b   1.000
_cell.length_c   1.000
_cell.angle_alpha   90.00
_cell.angle_beta   90.00
_cell.angle_gamma   90.00
#
_symmetry.space_group_name_H-M   'P 1'
#
loop_
_entity.id
_entity.type
_entity.pdbx_description
1 polymer ?
#
loop_
_entity_poly.entity_id
_entity_poly.type
_entity_poly.pdbx_seq_one_letter_code
_entity_poly.pdbx_strand_id
1 'polypeptide(L)'
;MDGIGVRKFSDLKLFRIVCGKKHGTQVIYQDTQDSLEECIEACGRLMACHSVDYDAPRKVCYYGKHQGAPTVKAVALEVPTPWAVLELPTQENSNDLAQLELENKFQEYADDIVAQGYSGLIASIDVPEGKFALISGYDNMDQKNEPETKSHFRIGSFTSPFTAVVVLQLIDENKLRLEDTVEH
;
A
#
# COMPACT_ATOMS: atom_id res chain seq x y z
N MET A 1 -11.60 22.07 0.71
CA MET A 1 -11.02 21.91 -0.63
C MET A 1 -10.29 20.59 -0.59
N ASP A 2 -10.86 19.59 -1.24
CA ASP A 2 -10.32 18.24 -1.29
C ASP A 2 -9.17 18.20 -2.30
N GLY A 3 -7.98 17.82 -1.84
CA GLY A 3 -6.79 17.71 -2.67
C GLY A 3 -5.79 16.79 -1.99
N ILE A 4 -5.54 15.64 -2.60
CA ILE A 4 -4.42 14.77 -2.24
C ILE A 4 -3.18 15.38 -2.90
N GLY A 5 -2.37 16.09 -2.11
CA GLY A 5 -1.09 16.63 -2.54
C GLY A 5 0.05 15.73 -2.07
N VAL A 6 0.69 15.00 -3.00
CA VAL A 6 1.91 14.23 -2.73
C VAL A 6 3.08 15.06 -3.28
N ARG A 7 3.92 15.64 -2.42
CA ARG A 7 5.16 16.31 -2.85
C ARG A 7 6.38 15.43 -2.56
N LYS A 8 7.27 15.33 -3.54
CA LYS A 8 8.47 14.48 -3.56
C LYS A 8 9.63 15.16 -2.80
N PHE A 9 10.07 14.57 -1.68
CA PHE A 9 11.31 14.95 -0.98
C PHE A 9 12.35 13.82 -1.11
N SER A 10 13.63 14.19 -1.14
CA SER A 10 14.78 13.36 -1.53
C SER A 10 15.14 12.20 -0.60
N ASP A 11 14.46 12.05 0.53
CA ASP A 11 14.42 10.84 1.35
C ASP A 11 12.93 10.50 1.54
N LEU A 12 12.40 9.51 0.83
CA LEU A 12 10.96 9.25 0.70
C LEU A 12 10.32 8.81 2.03
N LYS A 13 9.95 9.76 2.89
CA LYS A 13 8.93 9.58 3.93
C LYS A 13 7.58 9.97 3.34
N LEU A 14 6.72 8.99 3.10
CA LEU A 14 5.33 9.21 2.74
C LEU A 14 4.55 9.66 3.98
N PHE A 15 3.91 10.82 3.90
CA PHE A 15 3.01 11.33 4.94
C PHE A 15 1.57 11.25 4.43
N ARG A 16 0.72 10.53 5.17
CA ARG A 16 -0.72 10.51 4.94
C ARG A 16 -1.38 11.66 5.70
N ILE A 17 -2.06 12.55 4.98
CA ILE A 17 -2.79 13.67 5.59
C ILE A 17 -4.19 13.20 5.98
N VAL A 18 -4.54 13.35 7.26
CA VAL A 18 -5.87 13.02 7.79
C VAL A 18 -6.42 14.19 8.58
N CYS A 19 -7.45 14.85 8.04
CA CYS A 19 -8.13 15.95 8.71
C CYS A 19 -9.05 15.45 9.85
N GLY A 20 -9.23 16.26 10.89
CA GLY A 20 -10.16 15.98 11.98
C GLY A 20 -9.74 14.84 12.92
N LYS A 21 -8.52 14.32 12.78
CA LYS A 21 -7.92 13.32 13.68
C LYS A 21 -6.54 13.79 14.15
N LYS A 22 -6.13 13.28 15.31
CA LYS A 22 -4.81 13.45 15.89
C LYS A 22 -4.22 12.11 16.29
N HIS A 23 -2.90 12.01 16.35
CA HIS A 23 -2.21 10.76 16.67
C HIS A 23 -2.37 10.39 18.15
N GLY A 24 -2.56 11.38 19.03
CA GLY A 24 -2.83 11.12 20.46
C GLY A 24 -1.66 10.48 21.22
N THR A 25 -0.46 10.49 20.63
CA THR A 25 0.77 9.96 21.21
C THR A 25 1.57 11.03 21.94
N GLN A 26 2.57 10.59 22.71
CA GLN A 26 3.51 11.51 23.35
C GLN A 26 4.23 12.37 22.31
N VAL A 27 4.13 13.68 22.52
CA VAL A 27 4.79 14.70 21.68
C VAL A 27 6.28 14.72 22.03
N ILE A 28 7.13 14.57 21.02
CA ILE A 28 8.58 14.59 21.18
C ILE A 28 9.16 16.00 21.05
N TYR A 29 8.46 16.86 20.31
CA TYR A 29 8.84 18.25 20.06
C TYR A 29 7.57 19.01 19.66
N GLN A 30 7.53 20.31 19.93
CA GLN A 30 6.46 21.19 19.46
C GLN A 30 7.03 22.56 19.10
N ASP A 31 6.49 23.16 18.06
CA ASP A 31 6.79 24.52 17.64
C ASP A 31 5.53 25.15 17.00
N THR A 32 5.70 26.34 16.42
CA THR A 32 4.65 27.03 15.69
C THR A 32 5.04 27.21 14.24
N GLN A 33 4.15 26.87 13.31
CA GLN A 33 4.31 27.06 11.87
C GLN A 33 3.02 27.62 11.26
N ASP A 34 3.14 28.36 10.15
CA ASP A 34 2.02 29.06 9.54
C ASP A 34 1.06 28.11 8.80
N SER A 35 1.50 26.87 8.51
CA SER A 35 0.68 25.86 7.86
C SER A 35 1.03 24.42 8.27
N LEU A 36 0.10 23.49 8.01
CA LEU A 36 0.35 22.05 8.16
C LEU A 36 1.49 21.56 7.25
N GLU A 37 1.63 22.14 6.05
CA GLU A 37 2.70 21.80 5.10
C GLU A 37 4.08 22.09 5.71
N GLU A 38 4.23 23.25 6.36
CA GLU A 38 5.46 23.63 7.05
C GLU A 38 5.74 22.71 8.25
N CYS A 39 4.71 22.29 9.00
CA CYS A 39 4.90 21.29 10.04
C CYS A 39 5.42 19.96 9.46
N ILE A 40 4.87 19.49 8.33
CA ILE A 40 5.32 18.24 7.69
C ILE A 40 6.78 18.38 7.24
N GLU A 41 7.15 19.52 6.67
CA GLU A 41 8.53 19.78 6.25
C GLU A 41 9.50 19.81 7.45
N ALA A 42 9.11 20.46 8.55
CA ALA A 42 9.89 20.48 9.78
C ALA A 42 10.05 19.07 10.38
N CYS A 43 9.00 18.24 10.34
CA CYS A 43 9.07 16.84 10.75
C CYS A 43 10.07 16.04 9.90
N GLY A 44 10.12 16.28 8.59
CA GLY A 44 11.10 15.65 7.70
C GLY A 44 12.55 15.90 8.09
N ARG A 45 12.85 17.03 8.72
CA ARG A 45 14.20 17.39 9.21
C ARG A 45 14.54 16.78 10.57
N LEU A 46 13.55 16.24 11.29
CA LEU A 46 13.73 15.60 12.59
C LEU A 46 13.84 14.08 12.42
N MET A 47 15.02 13.51 12.71
CA MET A 47 15.27 12.06 12.58
C MET A 47 14.26 11.20 13.35
N ALA A 48 13.81 11.68 14.50
CA ALA A 48 12.86 10.99 15.36
C ALA A 48 11.38 11.17 14.94
N CYS A 49 11.07 12.08 14.01
CA CYS A 49 9.70 12.42 13.68
C CYS A 49 9.11 11.50 12.61
N HIS A 50 7.90 11.02 12.88
CA HIS A 50 7.11 10.13 12.03
C HIS A 50 5.65 10.57 11.91
N SER A 51 5.17 11.46 12.79
CA SER A 51 3.82 12.00 12.74
C SER A 51 3.79 13.49 13.11
N VAL A 52 2.77 14.18 12.60
CA VAL A 52 2.49 15.60 12.86
C VAL A 52 1.01 15.77 13.15
N ASP A 53 0.67 16.42 14.27
CA ASP A 53 -0.66 16.96 14.53
C ASP A 53 -0.60 18.49 14.45
N TYR A 54 -1.50 19.13 13.70
CA TYR A 54 -1.53 20.59 13.53
C TYR A 54 -2.82 21.20 14.08
N ASP A 55 -2.67 22.17 14.99
CA ASP A 55 -3.75 23.04 15.47
C ASP A 55 -3.74 24.32 14.64
N ALA A 56 -4.55 24.37 13.58
CA ALA A 56 -4.60 25.52 12.67
C ALA A 56 -5.01 26.84 13.34
N PRO A 57 -6.03 26.89 14.23
CA PRO A 57 -6.35 28.10 14.98
C PRO A 57 -5.18 28.66 15.79
N ARG A 58 -4.38 27.79 16.40
CA ARG A 58 -3.24 28.21 17.26
C ARG A 58 -1.90 28.25 16.53
N LYS A 59 -1.85 27.75 15.29
CA LYS A 59 -0.64 27.57 14.50
C LYS A 59 0.42 26.71 15.21
N VAL A 60 0.00 25.73 16.00
CA VAL A 60 0.91 24.86 16.77
C VAL A 60 1.07 23.52 16.08
N CYS A 61 2.31 23.07 15.91
CA CYS A 61 2.66 21.74 15.43
C CYS A 61 3.08 20.86 16.61
N TYR A 62 2.54 19.64 16.67
CA TYR A 62 2.95 18.62 17.62
C TYR A 62 3.61 17.46 16.85
N TYR A 63 4.90 17.24 17.10
CA TYR A 63 5.69 16.22 16.42
C TYR A 63 5.73 14.93 17.25
N GLY A 64 5.53 13.79 16.58
CA GLY A 64 5.44 12.49 17.23
C GLY A 64 6.25 11.39 16.53
N LYS A 65 6.29 10.23 17.18
CA LYS A 65 6.92 9.00 16.69
C LYS A 65 5.92 7.96 16.17
N HIS A 66 4.63 8.29 16.16
CA HIS A 66 3.60 7.34 15.73
C HIS A 66 3.71 7.12 14.23
N GLN A 67 3.76 5.86 13.78
CA GLN A 67 3.89 5.51 12.36
C GLN A 67 2.57 5.01 11.74
N GLY A 68 1.52 4.84 12.56
CA GLY A 68 0.19 4.47 12.09
C GLY A 68 -0.74 5.66 11.88
N ALA A 69 -1.91 5.39 11.31
CA ALA A 69 -2.94 6.41 11.11
C ALA A 69 -3.38 7.06 12.45
N PRO A 70 -3.74 8.35 12.45
CA PRO A 70 -4.30 8.99 13.62
C PRO A 70 -5.69 8.42 13.92
N THR A 71 -5.87 7.88 15.12
CA THR A 71 -7.12 7.20 15.53
C THR A 71 -7.97 8.05 16.47
N VAL A 72 -7.38 9.06 17.10
CA VAL A 72 -8.08 9.92 18.05
C VAL A 72 -8.75 11.05 17.27
N LYS A 73 -10.05 11.29 17.47
CA LYS A 73 -10.67 12.49 16.91
C LYS A 73 -9.90 13.72 17.39
N ALA A 74 -9.49 14.57 16.46
CA ALA A 74 -9.07 15.92 16.81
C ALA A 74 -10.36 16.60 17.25
N VAL A 75 -10.65 16.50 18.54
CA VAL A 75 -11.59 17.39 19.18
C VAL A 75 -10.96 18.76 19.00
N ALA A 76 -11.36 19.47 17.93
CA ALA A 76 -11.49 20.90 18.01
C ALA A 76 -12.20 21.11 19.33
N LEU A 77 -11.57 21.79 20.28
CA LEU A 77 -12.16 22.09 21.58
C LEU A 77 -13.49 22.79 21.32
N GLU A 78 -14.55 22.02 21.15
CA GLU A 78 -15.90 22.51 21.06
C GLU A 78 -16.27 22.81 22.51
N VAL A 79 -16.50 24.09 22.73
CA VAL A 79 -17.22 24.64 23.87
C VAL A 79 -18.33 23.64 24.27
N PRO A 80 -18.49 23.33 25.57
CA PRO A 80 -19.26 22.17 25.99
C PRO A 80 -20.75 22.36 25.66
N THR A 81 -21.28 21.61 24.70
CA THR A 81 -22.73 21.42 24.55
C THR A 81 -23.12 19.99 24.91
N PRO A 82 -24.01 19.76 25.90
CA PRO A 82 -24.18 18.43 26.51
C PRO A 82 -25.05 17.40 25.77
N TRP A 83 -25.38 17.54 24.48
CA TRP A 83 -26.52 16.76 23.93
C TRP A 83 -26.38 16.13 22.54
N ALA A 84 -25.17 15.86 22.03
CA ALA A 84 -25.03 15.06 20.81
C ALA A 84 -24.17 13.81 21.02
N VAL A 85 -24.78 12.77 21.63
CA VAL A 85 -24.36 11.40 21.34
C VAL A 85 -24.93 11.07 19.96
N LEU A 86 -24.15 11.34 18.91
CA LEU A 86 -24.35 10.71 17.62
C LEU A 86 -23.35 9.56 17.55
N GLU A 87 -23.84 8.35 17.73
CA GLU A 87 -23.10 7.12 17.41
C GLU A 87 -22.70 7.20 15.92
N LEU A 88 -21.41 7.42 15.67
CA LEU A 88 -20.84 7.37 14.32
C LEU A 88 -20.36 5.95 14.01
N PRO A 89 -20.48 5.54 12.75
CA PRO A 89 -20.49 4.13 12.36
C PRO A 89 -19.11 3.47 12.50
N THR A 90 -19.21 2.15 12.65
CA THR A 90 -18.20 1.11 12.77
C THR A 90 -16.82 1.38 12.16
N GLN A 91 -15.81 1.23 13.03
CA GLN A 91 -14.42 0.82 12.79
C GLN A 91 -14.11 0.31 11.36
N GLU A 92 -13.38 1.11 10.56
CA GLU A 92 -12.52 0.57 9.50
C GLU A 92 -11.39 -0.21 10.18
N ASN A 93 -11.23 -1.49 9.82
CA ASN A 93 -10.29 -2.37 10.51
C ASN A 93 -8.84 -1.96 10.17
N SER A 94 -7.90 -2.12 11.11
CA SER A 94 -6.50 -1.76 10.92
C SER A 94 -5.76 -2.60 9.86
N ASN A 95 -6.30 -3.76 9.49
CA ASN A 95 -5.73 -4.67 8.49
C ASN A 95 -6.05 -4.20 7.06
N ASP A 96 -7.20 -3.57 6.81
CA ASP A 96 -7.61 -3.09 5.48
C ASP A 96 -6.71 -1.95 5.01
N LEU A 97 -6.27 -1.09 5.92
CA LEU A 97 -5.34 0.00 5.62
C LEU A 97 -3.94 -0.51 5.28
N ALA A 98 -3.46 -1.53 6.00
CA ALA A 98 -2.17 -2.16 5.74
C ALA A 98 -2.18 -2.90 4.39
N GLN A 99 -3.28 -3.59 4.08
CA GLN A 99 -3.48 -4.26 2.80
C GLN A 99 -3.51 -3.26 1.64
N LEU A 100 -4.24 -2.15 1.79
CA LEU A 100 -4.32 -1.10 0.77
C LEU A 100 -2.95 -0.43 0.52
N GLU A 101 -2.16 -0.21 1.58
CA GLU A 101 -0.81 0.36 1.44
C GLU A 101 0.13 -0.61 0.71
N LEU A 102 0.04 -1.91 1.01
CA LEU A 102 0.82 -2.94 0.33
C LEU A 102 0.44 -3.06 -1.16
N GLU A 103 -0.86 -3.09 -1.46
CA GLU A 103 -1.38 -3.15 -2.83
C GLU A 103 -0.92 -1.93 -3.64
N ASN A 104 -1.05 -0.72 -3.10
CA ASN A 104 -0.59 0.51 -3.75
C ASN A 104 0.91 0.47 -4.05
N LYS A 105 1.73 -0.01 -3.10
CA LYS A 105 3.17 -0.13 -3.30
C LYS A 105 3.50 -1.08 -4.44
N PHE A 106 2.82 -2.22 -4.53
CA PHE A 106 3.05 -3.15 -5.64
C PHE A 106 2.48 -2.65 -6.98
N GLN A 107 1.39 -1.88 -6.95
CA GLN A 107 0.84 -1.25 -8.15
C GLN A 107 1.83 -0.23 -8.75
N GLU A 108 2.52 0.56 -7.92
CA GLU A 108 3.57 1.47 -8.39
C GLU A 108 4.69 0.70 -9.13
N TYR A 109 5.10 -0.47 -8.61
CA TYR A 109 6.07 -1.31 -9.31
C TYR A 109 5.54 -1.86 -10.64
N ALA A 110 4.25 -2.23 -10.70
CA ALA A 110 3.61 -2.69 -11.93
C ALA A 110 3.61 -1.57 -13.00
N ASP A 111 3.29 -0.35 -12.58
CA ASP A 111 3.28 0.83 -13.45
C ASP A 111 4.68 1.21 -13.94
N ASP A 112 5.70 1.11 -13.07
CA ASP A 112 7.11 1.32 -13.44
C ASP A 112 7.60 0.31 -14.48
N ILE A 113 7.14 -0.94 -14.42
CA ILE A 113 7.46 -1.95 -15.44
C ILE A 113 6.85 -1.55 -16.79
N VAL A 114 5.58 -1.16 -16.82
CA VAL A 114 4.95 -0.71 -18.07
C VAL A 114 5.63 0.55 -18.61
N ALA A 115 6.00 1.49 -17.74
CA ALA A 115 6.74 2.70 -18.11
C ALA A 115 8.12 2.42 -18.74
N GLN A 116 8.73 1.26 -18.46
CA GLN A 116 9.96 0.81 -19.11
C GLN A 116 9.76 0.26 -20.53
N GLY A 117 8.53 0.26 -21.04
CA GLY A 117 8.20 -0.11 -22.42
C GLY A 117 7.56 -1.49 -22.60
N TYR A 118 7.17 -2.15 -21.50
CA TYR A 118 6.36 -3.36 -21.56
C TYR A 118 4.91 -3.00 -21.89
N SER A 119 4.23 -3.82 -22.69
CA SER A 119 2.86 -3.52 -23.14
C SER A 119 1.83 -3.57 -22.01
N GLY A 120 2.01 -4.49 -21.06
CA GLY A 120 1.15 -4.64 -19.91
C GLY A 120 1.68 -5.69 -18.93
N LEU A 121 1.12 -5.68 -17.72
CA LEU A 121 1.43 -6.58 -16.63
C LEU A 121 0.14 -7.00 -15.92
N ILE A 122 0.03 -8.29 -15.64
CA ILE A 122 -0.96 -8.86 -14.73
C ILE A 122 -0.20 -9.66 -13.68
N ALA A 123 -0.46 -9.40 -12.41
CA ALA A 123 0.09 -10.19 -11.31
C ALA A 123 -1.00 -10.53 -10.30
N SER A 124 -0.90 -11.72 -9.71
CA SER A 124 -1.69 -12.11 -8.54
C SER A 124 -0.73 -12.28 -7.37
N ILE A 125 -0.97 -11.55 -6.29
CA ILE A 125 -0.18 -11.61 -5.08
C ILE A 125 -1.01 -12.29 -3.99
N ASP A 126 -0.42 -13.31 -3.38
CA ASP A 126 -1.00 -14.08 -2.29
C ASP A 126 -0.04 -14.00 -1.10
N VAL A 127 -0.40 -13.18 -0.12
CA VAL A 127 0.38 -12.91 1.09
C VAL A 127 -0.47 -13.17 2.33
N PRO A 128 0.11 -13.35 3.52
CA PRO A 128 -0.65 -13.59 4.75
C PRO A 128 -1.73 -12.54 5.03
N GLU A 129 -1.49 -11.29 4.61
CA GLU A 129 -2.39 -10.15 4.77
C GLU A 129 -3.59 -10.19 3.82
N GLY A 130 -3.52 -10.93 2.70
CA GLY A 130 -4.59 -11.04 1.73
C GLY A 130 -4.15 -11.41 0.33
N LYS A 131 -5.13 -11.51 -0.58
CA LYS A 131 -4.91 -11.74 -2.01
C LYS A 131 -5.40 -10.54 -2.80
N PHE A 132 -4.56 -10.05 -3.70
CA PHE A 132 -4.90 -8.95 -4.59
C PHE A 132 -4.25 -9.14 -5.96
N ALA A 133 -4.82 -8.50 -6.97
CA ALA A 133 -4.33 -8.55 -8.34
C ALA A 133 -3.88 -7.15 -8.77
N LEU A 134 -2.81 -7.10 -9.54
CA LEU A 134 -2.25 -5.88 -10.10
C LEU A 134 -2.41 -5.93 -11.60
N ILE A 135 -2.81 -4.82 -12.19
CA ILE A 135 -2.99 -4.68 -13.62
C ILE A 135 -2.39 -3.35 -14.03
N SER A 136 -1.54 -3.37 -15.05
CA SER A 136 -1.01 -2.15 -15.65
C SER A 136 -0.83 -2.34 -17.16
N GLY A 137 -0.93 -1.25 -17.92
CA GLY A 137 -0.81 -1.25 -19.38
C GLY A 137 -2.02 -1.86 -20.10
N TYR A 138 -1.77 -2.52 -21.22
CA TYR A 138 -2.79 -3.01 -22.16
C TYR A 138 -2.56 -4.48 -22.54
N ASP A 139 -3.65 -5.20 -22.81
CA ASP A 139 -3.60 -6.56 -23.38
C ASP A 139 -3.22 -6.54 -24.88
N ASN A 140 -3.54 -5.43 -25.54
CA ASN A 140 -3.43 -5.21 -26.96
C ASN A 140 -3.05 -3.76 -27.20
N MET A 141 -1.89 -3.52 -27.80
CA MET A 141 -1.35 -2.18 -28.04
C MET A 141 -2.10 -1.40 -29.13
N ASP A 142 -2.81 -2.10 -30.03
CA ASP A 142 -3.58 -1.48 -31.12
C ASP A 142 -4.96 -1.02 -30.62
N GLN A 143 -5.66 -1.91 -29.91
CA GLN A 143 -7.00 -1.64 -29.38
C GLN A 143 -6.97 -0.87 -28.06
N LYS A 144 -5.86 -0.95 -27.32
CA LYS A 144 -5.67 -0.38 -25.99
C LYS A 144 -6.73 -0.84 -24.99
N ASN A 145 -7.11 -2.12 -25.04
CA ASN A 145 -8.01 -2.65 -24.02
C ASN A 145 -7.24 -2.89 -22.72
N GLU A 146 -7.91 -2.64 -21.60
CA GLU A 146 -7.35 -2.96 -20.30
C GLU A 146 -7.25 -4.48 -20.13
N PRO A 147 -6.16 -4.98 -19.53
CA PRO A 147 -6.02 -6.41 -19.27
C PRO A 147 -7.06 -6.88 -18.24
N GLU A 148 -7.73 -8.00 -18.51
CA GLU A 148 -8.62 -8.63 -17.53
C GLU A 148 -7.85 -9.65 -16.67
N THR A 149 -8.18 -9.76 -15.38
CA THR A 149 -7.56 -10.77 -14.47
C THR A 149 -7.79 -12.22 -14.90
N LYS A 150 -8.77 -12.46 -15.79
CA LYS A 150 -9.09 -13.78 -16.36
C LYS A 150 -8.44 -14.03 -17.72
N SER A 151 -7.60 -13.12 -18.19
CA SER A 151 -6.90 -13.26 -19.46
C SER A 151 -5.99 -14.48 -19.44
N HIS A 152 -5.96 -15.22 -20.54
CA HIS A 152 -5.07 -16.36 -20.71
C HIS A 152 -3.74 -15.92 -21.34
N PHE A 153 -2.63 -16.42 -20.80
CA PHE A 153 -1.29 -16.18 -21.33
C PHE A 153 -0.50 -17.48 -21.45
N ARG A 154 0.49 -17.49 -22.34
CA ARG A 154 1.43 -18.61 -22.50
C ARG A 154 2.48 -18.51 -21.40
N ILE A 155 2.62 -19.56 -20.61
CA ILE A 155 3.52 -19.58 -19.44
C ILE A 155 4.96 -20.03 -19.77
N GLY A 156 5.24 -20.46 -21.01
CA GLY A 156 6.60 -20.83 -21.43
C GLY A 156 7.25 -21.90 -20.53
N SER A 157 8.50 -21.67 -20.12
CA SER A 157 9.26 -22.62 -19.28
C SER A 157 8.66 -22.86 -17.89
N PHE A 158 7.66 -22.08 -17.46
CA PHE A 158 6.88 -22.41 -16.27
C PHE A 158 6.06 -23.71 -16.44
N THR A 159 5.98 -24.29 -17.64
CA THR A 159 5.43 -25.64 -17.87
C THR A 159 6.34 -26.77 -17.35
N SER A 160 7.65 -26.53 -17.20
CA SER A 160 8.60 -27.56 -16.74
C SER A 160 8.23 -28.20 -15.39
N PRO A 161 7.88 -27.45 -14.31
CA PRO A 161 7.46 -28.07 -13.05
C PRO A 161 6.20 -28.93 -13.19
N PHE A 162 5.26 -28.59 -14.07
CA PHE A 162 4.08 -29.43 -14.32
C PHE A 162 4.47 -30.78 -14.92
N THR A 163 5.42 -30.77 -15.86
CA THR A 163 5.96 -32.00 -16.45
C THR A 163 6.73 -32.80 -15.40
N ALA A 164 7.56 -32.14 -14.59
CA ALA A 164 8.30 -32.79 -13.52
C ALA A 164 7.37 -33.47 -12.49
N VAL A 165 6.25 -32.84 -12.12
CA VAL A 165 5.26 -33.46 -11.22
C VAL A 165 4.70 -34.75 -11.82
N VAL A 166 4.37 -34.78 -13.10
CA VAL A 166 3.88 -36.00 -13.77
C VAL A 166 4.96 -37.09 -13.77
N VAL A 167 6.21 -36.72 -14.04
CA VAL A 167 7.34 -37.67 -13.98
C VAL A 167 7.51 -38.23 -12.57
N LEU A 168 7.47 -37.38 -11.53
CA LEU A 168 7.56 -37.81 -10.13
C LEU A 168 6.39 -38.71 -9.72
N GLN A 169 5.17 -38.43 -10.20
CA GLN A 169 4.01 -39.31 -9.98
C GLN A 169 4.21 -40.71 -10.58
N LEU A 170 4.80 -40.80 -11.78
CA LEU A 170 5.10 -42.09 -12.40
C LEU A 170 6.16 -42.87 -11.60
N ILE A 171 7.08 -42.17 -10.96
CA ILE A 171 8.11 -42.78 -10.11
C ILE A 171 7.48 -43.29 -8.82
N ASP A 172 6.61 -42.52 -8.17
CA ASP A 172 5.83 -42.94 -7.00
C ASP A 172 4.96 -44.17 -7.32
N GLU A 173 4.41 -44.24 -8.53
CA GLU A 173 3.63 -45.37 -9.03
C GLU A 173 4.50 -46.58 -9.48
N ASN A 174 5.83 -46.50 -9.33
CA ASN A 174 6.81 -47.49 -9.82
C ASN A 174 6.70 -47.80 -11.32
N LYS A 175 6.19 -46.85 -12.12
CA LYS A 175 6.08 -46.95 -13.58
C LYS A 175 7.32 -46.43 -14.31
N LEU A 176 8.18 -45.70 -13.60
CA LEU A 176 9.43 -45.11 -14.06
C LEU A 176 10.43 -45.06 -12.90
N ARG A 177 11.73 -44.96 -13.17
CA ARG A 177 12.76 -44.60 -12.19
C ARG A 177 13.57 -43.41 -12.69
N LEU A 178 14.13 -42.62 -11.77
CA LEU A 178 14.96 -41.45 -12.14
C LEU A 178 16.18 -41.85 -12.97
N GLU A 179 16.70 -43.06 -12.74
CA GLU A 179 17.92 -43.58 -13.34
C GLU A 179 17.68 -44.31 -14.67
N ASP A 180 16.43 -44.41 -15.13
CA ASP A 180 16.14 -45.05 -16.41
C ASP A 180 16.74 -44.25 -17.57
N THR A 181 17.34 -44.95 -18.53
CA THR A 181 17.87 -44.33 -19.75
C THR A 181 16.73 -43.96 -20.69
N VAL A 182 16.85 -42.83 -21.37
CA VAL A 182 15.85 -42.39 -22.37
C VAL A 182 15.99 -43.14 -23.70
N GLU A 183 17.13 -43.78 -23.93
CA GLU A 183 17.41 -44.55 -25.14
C GLU A 183 16.53 -45.82 -25.25
N HIS A 184 16.26 -46.23 -26.49
CA HIS A 184 15.55 -47.47 -26.84
C HIS A 184 16.53 -48.57 -27.23
#